data_AF-G7JB40-F1
#
_entry.id   AF-G7JB40-F1
#
_cell.length_a   1.000
_cell.length_b   1.000
_cell.length_c   1.000
_cell.angle_alpha   90.00
_cell.angle_beta   90.00
_cell.angle_gamma   90.00
#
_symmetry.space_group_name_H-M   'P 1'
#
loop_
_entity.id
_entity.type
_entity.pdbx_description
1 polymer ?
#
loop_
_entity_poly.entity_id
_entity_poly.type
_entity_poly.pdbx_seq_one_letter_code
_entity_poly.pdbx_strand_id
1 'polypeptide(L)'
;MYHQAKNHSLRIIAQKQIMRSFMLVIISSLLFKQMSIILADVGTASSYGPPYIPTACDGNRRQQFPPGNIFVAVNEGLWDNGAACGRRYRVRCVSGINKPCKGGSSIDVKVVDSITCTKSSCPHTFHMSTEAFAAISRFPNANINVEYIQI
;
A
#
# COMPACT_ATOMS: atom_id res chain seq x y z
N MET A 1 -11.59 0.47 68.77
CA MET A 1 -11.94 1.52 67.77
C MET A 1 -10.79 1.85 66.80
N TYR A 2 -9.57 2.12 67.25
CA TYR A 2 -8.43 2.50 66.40
C TYR A 2 -8.05 1.46 65.31
N HIS A 3 -8.08 0.16 65.63
CA HIS A 3 -7.79 -0.93 64.68
C HIS A 3 -8.78 -1.03 63.51
N GLN A 4 -10.05 -0.69 63.75
CA GLN A 4 -11.11 -0.80 62.76
C GLN A 4 -11.05 0.35 61.74
N ALA A 5 -10.70 1.55 62.20
CA ALA A 5 -10.42 2.71 61.35
C ALA A 5 -9.20 2.48 60.44
N LYS A 6 -8.13 1.84 60.96
CA LYS A 6 -6.93 1.54 60.18
C LYS A 6 -7.19 0.53 59.06
N ASN A 7 -7.97 -0.52 59.31
CA ASN A 7 -8.39 -1.49 58.29
C ASN A 7 -9.32 -0.86 57.23
N HIS A 8 -10.19 0.06 57.63
CA HIS A 8 -11.06 0.78 56.70
C HIS A 8 -10.26 1.71 55.77
N SER A 9 -9.31 2.47 56.33
CA SER A 9 -8.42 3.34 55.54
C SER A 9 -7.52 2.56 54.58
N LEU A 10 -6.99 1.39 55.01
CA LEU A 10 -6.19 0.51 54.14
C LEU A 10 -7.02 -0.04 52.96
N ARG A 11 -8.28 -0.40 53.18
CA ARG A 11 -9.19 -0.84 52.09
C ARG A 11 -9.43 0.28 51.07
N ILE A 12 -9.61 1.53 51.51
CA ILE A 12 -9.82 2.67 50.61
C ILE A 12 -8.56 2.97 49.77
N ILE A 13 -7.37 2.89 50.38
CA ILE A 13 -6.09 3.10 49.68
C ILE A 13 -5.87 2.01 48.63
N ALA A 14 -6.13 0.75 48.98
CA ALA A 14 -6.03 -0.37 48.05
C ALA A 14 -7.02 -0.24 46.87
N GLN A 15 -8.27 0.14 47.13
CA GLN A 15 -9.29 0.38 46.10
C GLN A 15 -8.89 1.51 45.13
N LYS A 16 -8.34 2.63 45.65
CA LYS A 16 -7.81 3.73 44.82
C LYS A 16 -6.62 3.30 43.97
N GLN A 17 -5.73 2.46 44.51
CA GLN A 17 -4.56 1.95 43.79
C GLN A 17 -4.97 0.99 42.66
N ILE A 18 -5.93 0.09 42.93
CA ILE A 18 -6.51 -0.81 41.92
C ILE A 18 -7.15 0.00 40.79
N MET A 19 -7.96 1.01 41.11
CA MET A 19 -8.63 1.85 40.12
C MET A 19 -7.62 2.64 39.26
N ARG A 20 -6.53 3.14 39.84
CA ARG A 20 -5.43 3.78 39.09
C ARG A 20 -4.75 2.81 38.12
N SER A 21 -4.47 1.58 38.56
CA SER A 21 -3.88 0.54 37.69
C SER A 21 -4.82 0.18 36.54
N PHE A 22 -6.13 0.04 36.80
CA PHE A 22 -7.13 -0.20 35.75
C PHE A 22 -7.19 0.95 34.72
N MET A 23 -7.17 2.21 35.19
CA MET A 23 -7.18 3.36 34.30
C MET A 23 -5.91 3.43 33.44
N LEU A 24 -4.73 3.13 33.99
CA LEU A 24 -3.47 3.08 33.23
C LEU A 24 -3.49 1.98 32.15
N VAL A 25 -4.06 0.81 32.46
CA VAL A 25 -4.21 -0.30 31.48
C VAL A 25 -5.17 0.09 30.36
N ILE A 26 -6.30 0.73 30.66
CA ILE A 26 -7.26 1.22 29.66
C ILE A 26 -6.60 2.26 28.75
N ILE A 27 -5.91 3.27 29.32
CA ILE A 27 -5.20 4.30 28.55
C ILE A 27 -4.13 3.68 27.65
N SER A 28 -3.34 2.74 28.18
CA SER A 28 -2.34 2.00 27.40
C SER A 28 -2.99 1.27 26.22
N SER A 29 -4.07 0.51 26.45
CA SER A 29 -4.78 -0.21 25.38
C SER A 29 -5.36 0.70 24.30
N LEU A 30 -5.80 1.92 24.66
CA LEU A 30 -6.30 2.92 23.72
C LEU A 30 -5.17 3.52 22.87
N LEU A 31 -3.99 3.72 23.45
CA LEU A 31 -2.79 4.19 22.73
C LEU A 31 -2.26 3.14 21.74
N PHE A 32 -2.33 1.84 22.07
CA PHE A 32 -1.93 0.78 21.14
C PHE A 32 -2.82 0.66 19.90
N LYS A 33 -4.09 1.12 19.95
CA LYS A 33 -5.00 1.08 18.78
C LYS A 33 -4.67 2.08 17.68
N GLN A 34 -3.86 3.10 17.96
CA GLN A 34 -3.52 4.16 16.99
C GLN A 34 -2.28 3.85 16.13
N MET A 35 -1.59 2.73 16.37
CA MET A 35 -0.50 2.27 15.51
C MET A 35 -1.08 1.62 14.25
N SER A 36 -1.49 2.44 13.28
CA SER A 36 -1.76 1.95 11.92
C SER A 36 -0.46 1.42 11.34
N ILE A 37 -0.33 0.09 11.27
CA ILE A 37 0.77 -0.54 10.54
C ILE A 37 0.50 -0.30 9.06
N ILE A 38 1.13 0.71 8.46
CA ILE A 38 1.16 0.87 7.01
C ILE A 38 2.18 -0.15 6.50
N LEU A 39 1.70 -1.37 6.25
CA LEU A 39 2.52 -2.39 5.61
C LEU A 39 2.55 -2.09 4.11
N ALA A 40 3.69 -1.61 3.61
CA ALA A 40 3.91 -1.55 2.17
C ALA A 40 4.12 -2.96 1.64
N ASP A 41 3.39 -3.31 0.58
CA ASP A 41 3.60 -4.56 -0.13
C ASP A 41 4.75 -4.40 -1.12
N VAL A 42 5.37 -5.51 -1.51
CA VAL A 42 6.49 -5.55 -2.44
C VAL A 42 6.12 -6.31 -3.70
N GLY A 43 6.55 -5.80 -4.84
CA GLY A 43 6.24 -6.37 -6.13
C GLY A 43 7.32 -6.08 -7.14
N THR A 44 7.07 -6.49 -8.38
CA THR A 44 7.93 -6.10 -9.51
C THR A 44 7.16 -5.29 -10.53
N ALA A 45 7.87 -4.40 -11.21
CA ALA A 45 7.32 -3.57 -12.26
C ALA A 45 8.21 -3.53 -13.50
N SER A 46 7.57 -3.37 -14.65
CA SER A 46 8.18 -3.12 -15.95
C SER A 46 7.34 -2.09 -16.71
N SER A 47 7.85 -1.59 -17.83
CA SER A 47 7.08 -0.71 -18.72
C SER A 47 6.39 -1.49 -19.84
N TYR A 48 5.29 -0.94 -20.35
CA TYR A 48 4.71 -1.33 -21.64
C TYR A 48 4.41 -0.10 -22.51
N GLY A 49 4.58 -0.30 -23.81
CA GLY A 49 4.33 0.73 -24.82
C GLY A 49 2.90 0.68 -25.36
N PRO A 50 2.47 1.73 -26.07
CA PRO A 50 1.22 1.73 -26.81
C PRO A 50 1.19 0.66 -27.92
N PRO A 51 0.00 0.27 -28.42
CA PRO A 51 -1.31 0.83 -28.08
C PRO A 51 -1.80 0.44 -26.68
N TYR A 52 -2.32 1.42 -25.93
CA TYR A 52 -2.84 1.22 -24.57
C TYR A 52 -4.31 0.80 -24.52
N ILE A 53 -4.98 0.73 -25.67
CA ILE A 53 -6.38 0.31 -25.80
C ILE A 53 -6.46 -0.89 -26.75
N PRO A 54 -7.45 -1.78 -26.59
CA PRO A 54 -8.45 -1.78 -25.52
C PRO A 54 -7.89 -2.21 -24.17
N THR A 55 -8.43 -1.68 -23.08
CA THR A 55 -8.14 -2.17 -21.72
C THR A 55 -9.27 -3.06 -21.20
N ALA A 56 -8.96 -3.88 -20.19
CA ALA A 56 -9.94 -4.68 -19.47
C ALA A 56 -10.95 -3.84 -18.66
N CYS A 57 -10.61 -2.60 -18.26
CA CYS A 57 -11.50 -1.77 -17.46
C CYS A 57 -12.56 -1.03 -18.28
N ASP A 58 -12.15 -0.33 -19.34
CA ASP A 58 -13.02 0.62 -20.05
C ASP A 58 -12.91 0.47 -21.59
N GLY A 59 -12.31 -0.62 -22.06
CA GLY A 59 -12.18 -0.94 -23.48
C GLY A 59 -11.44 0.16 -24.24
N ASN A 60 -12.10 0.72 -25.25
CA ASN A 60 -11.53 1.73 -26.13
C ASN A 60 -11.69 3.18 -25.63
N ARG A 61 -12.26 3.40 -24.45
CA ARG A 61 -12.51 4.76 -23.92
C ARG A 61 -11.21 5.40 -23.47
N ARG A 62 -10.79 6.50 -24.12
CA ARG A 62 -9.54 7.20 -23.77
C ARG A 62 -9.63 8.00 -22.47
N GLN A 63 -10.84 8.35 -22.03
CA GLN A 63 -11.10 9.11 -20.81
C GLN A 63 -10.67 8.36 -19.54
N GLN A 64 -10.42 7.05 -19.62
CA GLN A 64 -9.95 6.26 -18.48
C GLN A 64 -8.54 6.62 -18.02
N PHE A 65 -7.70 7.14 -18.92
CA PHE A 65 -6.29 7.45 -18.64
C PHE A 65 -6.16 8.75 -17.85
N PRO A 66 -5.43 8.74 -16.70
CA PRO A 66 -5.17 9.95 -15.93
C PRO A 66 -4.21 10.90 -16.64
N PRO A 67 -4.15 12.18 -16.24
CA PRO A 67 -3.19 13.15 -16.75
C PRO A 67 -1.74 12.64 -16.70
N GLY A 68 -0.96 12.95 -17.75
CA GLY A 68 0.42 12.49 -17.87
C GLY A 68 0.58 10.98 -18.08
N ASN A 69 -0.50 10.27 -18.42
CA ASN A 69 -0.52 8.82 -18.62
C ASN A 69 0.00 8.04 -17.40
N ILE A 70 -0.22 8.53 -16.17
CA ILE A 70 0.29 7.86 -14.96
C ILE A 70 -0.63 6.69 -14.53
N PHE A 71 -0.57 5.59 -15.27
CA PHE A 71 -1.42 4.41 -15.07
C PHE A 71 -0.66 3.08 -15.16
N VAL A 72 -1.33 2.01 -14.74
CA VAL A 72 -0.81 0.64 -14.73
C VAL A 72 -1.84 -0.39 -15.16
N ALA A 73 -1.36 -1.49 -15.74
CA ALA A 73 -2.02 -2.78 -15.74
C ALA A 73 -1.50 -3.61 -14.54
N VAL A 74 -2.37 -4.40 -13.91
CA VAL A 74 -2.02 -5.21 -12.72
C VAL A 74 -2.22 -6.71 -12.95
N ASN A 75 -1.45 -7.55 -12.27
CA ASN A 75 -1.60 -9.00 -12.38
C ASN A 75 -2.84 -9.53 -11.65
N GLU A 76 -3.11 -10.83 -11.80
CA GLU A 76 -4.21 -11.53 -11.15
C GLU A 76 -4.27 -11.35 -9.62
N GLY A 77 -3.10 -11.19 -8.96
CA GLY A 77 -3.04 -10.95 -7.52
C GLY A 77 -3.68 -9.64 -7.08
N LEU A 78 -3.72 -8.64 -7.96
CA LEU A 78 -4.33 -7.32 -7.69
C LEU A 78 -5.59 -7.05 -8.53
N TRP A 79 -5.81 -7.80 -9.61
CA TRP A 79 -6.88 -7.56 -10.59
C TRP A 79 -8.29 -7.73 -10.01
N ASP A 80 -8.47 -8.70 -9.12
CA ASP A 80 -9.71 -8.89 -8.35
C ASP A 80 -10.97 -8.93 -9.24
N ASN A 81 -10.90 -9.72 -10.32
CA ASN A 81 -11.96 -9.88 -11.31
C ASN A 81 -12.52 -8.53 -11.85
N GLY A 82 -11.65 -7.52 -11.99
CA GLY A 82 -12.01 -6.19 -12.50
C GLY A 82 -12.44 -5.18 -11.43
N ALA A 83 -12.60 -5.58 -10.17
CA ALA A 83 -12.81 -4.63 -9.07
C ALA A 83 -11.59 -3.70 -8.85
N ALA A 84 -10.45 -4.02 -9.45
CA ALA A 84 -9.28 -3.15 -9.47
C ALA A 84 -9.42 -1.88 -10.30
N CYS A 85 -10.37 -1.82 -11.21
CA CYS A 85 -10.50 -0.69 -12.11
C CYS A 85 -10.66 0.63 -11.36
N GLY A 86 -9.74 1.56 -11.62
CA GLY A 86 -9.70 2.86 -10.95
C GLY A 86 -9.05 2.88 -9.57
N ARG A 87 -8.69 1.72 -8.97
CA ARG A 87 -7.88 1.69 -7.75
C ARG A 87 -6.56 2.43 -7.96
N ARG A 88 -6.08 3.08 -6.91
CA ARG A 88 -4.84 3.86 -6.93
C ARG A 88 -3.81 3.27 -6.00
N TYR A 89 -2.56 3.32 -6.43
CA TYR A 89 -1.43 2.88 -5.64
C TYR A 89 -0.36 3.96 -5.63
N ARG A 90 0.22 4.21 -4.46
CA ARG A 90 1.49 4.90 -4.35
C ARG A 90 2.60 3.89 -4.50
N VAL A 91 3.46 4.07 -5.50
CA VAL A 91 4.51 3.11 -5.87
C VAL A 91 5.87 3.78 -5.81
N ARG A 92 6.86 3.08 -5.24
CA ARG A 92 8.26 3.54 -5.18
C ARG A 92 9.20 2.45 -5.69
N CYS A 93 10.17 2.84 -6.52
CA CYS A 93 11.26 1.93 -6.91
C CYS A 93 12.21 1.67 -5.74
N VAL A 94 12.47 0.40 -5.46
CA VAL A 94 13.34 -0.07 -4.37
C VAL A 94 14.69 -0.52 -4.93
N SER A 95 14.69 -1.34 -5.96
CA SER A 95 15.93 -1.88 -6.55
C SER A 95 15.73 -2.39 -7.99
N GLY A 96 16.82 -2.82 -8.61
CA GLY A 96 16.83 -3.46 -9.93
C GLY A 96 18.25 -3.56 -10.47
N ILE A 97 18.43 -4.27 -11.59
CA ILE A 97 19.74 -4.45 -12.23
C ILE A 97 20.27 -3.09 -12.71
N ASN A 98 21.56 -2.82 -12.47
CA ASN A 98 22.24 -1.55 -12.81
C ASN A 98 21.70 -0.30 -12.09
N LYS A 99 21.06 -0.46 -10.92
CA LYS A 99 20.55 0.66 -10.09
C LYS A 99 19.60 1.58 -10.89
N PRO A 100 18.49 1.04 -11.42
CA PRO A 100 17.60 1.75 -12.32
C PRO A 100 16.76 2.81 -11.60
N CYS A 101 16.54 2.68 -10.29
CA CYS A 101 15.68 3.58 -9.55
C CYS A 101 16.16 5.04 -9.58
N LYS A 102 15.23 5.95 -9.88
CA LYS A 102 15.38 7.38 -9.57
C LYS A 102 15.20 7.55 -8.06
N GLY A 103 16.19 8.12 -7.39
CA GLY A 103 16.24 8.17 -5.93
C GLY A 103 15.00 8.82 -5.30
N GLY A 104 14.45 8.18 -4.26
CA GLY A 104 13.47 8.77 -3.32
C GLY A 104 12.10 9.14 -3.87
N SER A 105 11.82 8.90 -5.15
CA SER A 105 10.58 9.34 -5.79
C SER A 105 9.51 8.24 -5.74
N SER A 106 8.30 8.61 -5.32
CA SER A 106 7.09 7.77 -5.41
C SER A 106 6.09 8.42 -6.35
N ILE A 107 5.26 7.61 -7.00
CA ILE A 107 4.22 8.07 -7.91
C ILE A 107 2.87 7.43 -7.57
N ASP A 108 1.80 8.18 -7.82
CA ASP A 108 0.43 7.71 -7.59
C ASP A 108 -0.17 7.26 -8.92
N VAL A 109 -0.22 5.95 -9.15
CA VAL A 109 -0.72 5.34 -10.38
C VAL A 109 -2.17 4.90 -10.25
N LYS A 110 -2.91 4.93 -11.38
CA LYS A 110 -4.27 4.39 -11.49
C LYS A 110 -4.27 3.06 -12.24
N VAL A 111 -4.99 2.06 -11.74
CA VAL A 111 -5.23 0.80 -12.46
C VAL A 111 -6.24 1.04 -13.59
N VAL A 112 -5.85 0.67 -14.81
CA VAL A 112 -6.71 0.78 -16.01
C VAL A 112 -6.83 -0.52 -16.78
N ASP A 113 -6.04 -1.54 -16.46
CA ASP A 113 -6.00 -2.79 -17.25
C ASP A 113 -5.55 -3.99 -16.41
N SER A 114 -5.71 -5.19 -16.96
CA SER A 114 -5.24 -6.45 -16.40
C SER A 114 -4.07 -7.01 -17.21
N ILE A 115 -3.05 -7.53 -16.54
CA ILE A 115 -1.95 -8.21 -17.21
C ILE A 115 -2.41 -9.62 -17.58
N THR A 116 -2.77 -9.82 -18.85
CA THR A 116 -3.16 -11.14 -19.36
C THR A 116 -1.93 -11.91 -19.87
N CYS A 117 -1.57 -13.00 -19.19
CA CYS A 117 -0.52 -13.90 -19.64
C CYS A 117 -1.09 -15.12 -20.35
N THR A 118 -0.68 -15.36 -21.61
CA THR A 118 -1.19 -16.48 -22.42
C THR A 118 -0.41 -17.79 -22.27
N LYS A 119 0.81 -17.80 -21.70
CA LYS A 119 1.66 -19.01 -21.70
C LYS A 119 2.40 -19.39 -20.42
N SER A 120 2.50 -18.51 -19.42
CA SER A 120 3.04 -18.83 -18.09
C SER A 120 3.04 -17.56 -17.25
N SER A 121 3.06 -17.72 -15.92
CA SER A 121 3.15 -16.70 -14.88
C SER A 121 3.61 -15.32 -15.35
N CYS A 122 2.73 -14.32 -15.28
CA CYS A 122 3.11 -12.92 -15.38
C CYS A 122 3.92 -12.56 -14.13
N PRO A 123 5.24 -12.32 -14.24
CA PRO A 123 6.06 -12.11 -13.05
C PRO A 123 5.85 -10.72 -12.44
N HIS A 124 5.27 -9.79 -13.21
CA HIS A 124 5.15 -8.40 -12.82
C HIS A 124 3.85 -8.10 -12.11
N THR A 125 3.95 -7.49 -10.93
CA THR A 125 2.81 -6.94 -10.18
C THR A 125 2.19 -5.78 -10.95
N PHE A 126 3.03 -4.93 -11.55
CA PHE A 126 2.63 -3.78 -12.36
C PHE A 126 3.30 -3.79 -13.73
N HIS A 127 2.49 -3.66 -14.78
CA HIS A 127 2.94 -3.14 -16.06
C HIS A 127 2.58 -1.66 -16.07
N MET A 128 3.58 -0.79 -16.14
CA MET A 128 3.40 0.66 -16.10
C MET A 128 3.41 1.26 -17.49
N SER A 129 2.63 2.31 -17.72
CA SER A 129 2.80 3.13 -18.91
C SER A 129 4.25 3.63 -19.03
N THR A 130 4.65 4.05 -20.24
CA THR A 130 6.01 4.55 -20.46
C THR A 130 6.30 5.76 -19.56
N GLU A 131 5.33 6.65 -19.37
CA GLU A 131 5.45 7.85 -18.55
C GLU A 131 5.50 7.55 -17.06
N ALA A 132 4.63 6.64 -16.56
CA ALA A 132 4.66 6.21 -15.17
C ALA A 132 6.00 5.53 -14.84
N PHE A 133 6.47 4.63 -15.70
CA PHE A 133 7.72 3.93 -15.47
C PHE A 133 8.92 4.88 -15.49
N ALA A 134 8.95 5.79 -16.46
CA ALA A 134 10.00 6.79 -16.58
C ALA A 134 10.05 7.74 -15.37
N ALA A 135 8.96 7.91 -14.61
CA ALA A 135 8.98 8.74 -13.40
C ALA A 135 9.82 8.12 -12.27
N ILE A 136 9.91 6.78 -12.19
CA ILE A 136 10.63 6.08 -11.11
C ILE A 136 11.87 5.29 -11.56
N SER A 137 12.05 5.06 -12.86
CA SER A 137 13.20 4.36 -13.45
C SER A 137 13.99 5.24 -14.42
N ARG A 138 15.32 5.08 -14.42
CA ARG A 138 16.27 5.69 -15.37
C ARG A 138 16.33 4.93 -16.70
N PHE A 139 16.00 3.64 -16.69
CA PHE A 139 16.09 2.78 -17.86
C PHE A 139 14.69 2.32 -18.25
N PRO A 140 14.21 2.57 -19.48
CA PRO A 140 12.84 2.29 -19.87
C PRO A 140 12.51 0.80 -19.91
N ASN A 141 13.50 -0.06 -20.15
CA ASN A 141 13.33 -1.51 -20.31
C ASN A 141 13.86 -2.31 -19.10
N ALA A 142 14.04 -1.66 -17.94
CA ALA A 142 14.46 -2.37 -16.74
C ALA A 142 13.30 -3.15 -16.12
N ASN A 143 13.63 -4.24 -15.44
CA ASN A 143 12.77 -4.85 -14.44
C ASN A 143 13.18 -4.30 -13.07
N ILE A 144 12.23 -3.72 -12.35
CA ILE A 144 12.47 -3.10 -11.05
C ILE A 144 11.65 -3.76 -9.96
N ASN A 145 12.20 -3.81 -8.76
CA ASN A 145 11.46 -4.14 -7.56
C ASN A 145 10.86 -2.86 -7.00
N VAL A 146 9.59 -2.91 -6.66
CA VAL A 146 8.83 -1.77 -6.14
C VAL A 146 8.21 -2.12 -4.80
N GLU A 147 8.02 -1.10 -3.98
CA GLU A 147 7.06 -1.16 -2.88
C GLU A 147 5.84 -0.34 -3.24
N TYR A 148 4.68 -0.73 -2.72
CA TYR A 148 3.43 -0.05 -3.00
C TYR A 148 2.43 -0.14 -1.86
N ILE A 149 1.58 0.87 -1.78
CA ILE A 149 0.41 0.92 -0.90
C ILE A 149 -0.79 1.39 -1.69
N GLN A 150 -1.96 0.83 -1.40
CA GLN A 150 -3.21 1.36 -1.91
C GLN A 150 -3.51 2.70 -1.22
N ILE A 151 -4.00 3.68 -1.96
CA ILE A 151 -4.34 5.04 -1.48
C ILE A 151 -5.77 5.44 -1.83
#